data_AF-A0A443SWN7-F1
#
_entry.id   AF-A0A443SWN7-F1
#
_cell.length_a   1.000
_cell.length_b   1.000
_cell.length_c   1.000
_cell.angle_alpha   90.00
_cell.angle_beta   90.00
_cell.angle_gamma   90.00
#
_symmetry.space_group_name_H-M   'P 1'
#
loop_
_entity.id
_entity.type
_entity.pdbx_description
1 polymer ?
#
loop_
_entity_poly.entity_id
_entity_poly.type
_entity_poly.pdbx_seq_one_letter_code
_entity_poly.pdbx_strand_id
1 'polypeptide(L)'
;MEGGKQRIQENMDELVNKIDCCPLFPFFRLKKIFSQRSVNEIQQYSDKRRRNFEVLTNVYRRSASVFNSFVDVLWMSGQRDAARILKPECVTVN
;
A
#
# COMPACT_ATOMS: atom_id res chain seq x y z
N MET A 1 5.33 -17.46 2.99
CA MET A 1 5.20 -16.04 3.42
C MET A 1 5.96 -15.07 2.49
N GLU A 2 6.21 -15.45 1.22
CA GLU A 2 7.06 -14.68 0.28
C GLU A 2 6.29 -13.94 -0.82
N GLY A 3 5.08 -14.41 -1.19
CA GLY A 3 4.37 -13.88 -2.36
C GLY A 3 4.00 -12.40 -2.30
N GLY A 4 3.72 -11.82 -1.13
CA GLY A 4 3.36 -10.40 -1.03
C GLY A 4 4.53 -9.45 -1.32
N LYS A 5 5.73 -9.79 -0.82
CA LYS A 5 6.96 -9.02 -1.08
C LYS A 5 7.37 -9.14 -2.55
N GLN A 6 7.33 -10.37 -3.07
CA GLN A 6 7.62 -10.65 -4.47
C GLN A 6 6.68 -9.86 -5.41
N ARG A 7 5.38 -9.82 -5.12
CA ARG A 7 4.41 -9.06 -5.92
C ARG A 7 4.67 -7.55 -5.90
N ILE A 8 5.06 -6.96 -4.75
CA ILE A 8 5.46 -5.55 -4.72
C ILE A 8 6.70 -5.33 -5.59
N GLN A 9 7.69 -6.21 -5.51
CA GLN A 9 8.94 -6.09 -6.26
C GLN A 9 8.70 -6.20 -7.78
N GLU A 10 7.96 -7.22 -8.21
CA GLU A 10 7.67 -7.48 -9.63
C GLU A 10 6.78 -6.40 -10.28
N ASN A 11 5.91 -5.76 -9.49
CA ASN A 11 4.91 -4.82 -10.00
C ASN A 11 5.14 -3.38 -9.51
N MET A 12 6.34 -3.05 -9.02
CA MET A 12 6.60 -1.77 -8.35
C MET A 12 6.21 -0.57 -9.21
N ASP A 13 6.64 -0.53 -10.47
CA ASP A 13 6.36 0.62 -11.35
C ASP A 13 4.85 0.76 -11.64
N GLU A 14 4.18 -0.35 -11.93
CA GLU A 14 2.73 -0.37 -12.16
C GLU A 14 1.95 0.09 -10.91
N LEU A 15 2.31 -0.43 -9.73
CA LEU A 15 1.68 -0.08 -8.46
C LEU A 15 1.88 1.39 -8.11
N VAL A 16 3.08 1.92 -8.34
CA VAL A 16 3.40 3.33 -8.12
C VAL A 16 2.51 4.25 -8.98
N ASN A 17 2.14 3.81 -10.19
CA ASN A 17 1.27 4.57 -11.09
C ASN A 17 -0.23 4.37 -10.79
N LYS A 18 -0.63 3.19 -10.29
CA LYS A 18 -2.04 2.85 -10.01
C LYS A 18 -2.53 3.30 -8.64
N ILE A 19 -1.64 3.41 -7.65
CA ILE A 19 -2.03 3.78 -6.29
C ILE A 19 -2.16 5.29 -6.17
N ASP A 20 -3.09 5.74 -5.33
CA ASP A 20 -3.07 7.08 -4.77
C ASP A 20 -2.96 6.99 -3.25
N CYS A 21 -1.78 7.23 -2.69
CA CYS A 21 -1.59 7.09 -1.25
C CYS A 21 -2.21 8.23 -0.42
N CYS A 22 -2.48 9.39 -1.03
CA CYS A 22 -3.03 10.55 -0.32
C CYS A 22 -4.34 10.25 0.43
N PRO A 23 -5.37 9.65 -0.21
CA PRO A 23 -6.59 9.25 0.47
C PRO A 23 -6.39 8.07 1.45
N LEU A 24 -5.26 7.37 1.41
CA LEU A 24 -4.99 6.21 2.27
C LEU A 24 -4.43 6.60 3.65
N PHE A 25 -3.83 7.78 3.78
CA PHE A 25 -3.15 8.21 5.01
C PHE A 25 -4.01 8.13 6.28
N PRO A 26 -5.31 8.51 6.27
CA PRO A 26 -6.17 8.32 7.45
C PRO A 26 -6.30 6.85 7.87
N PHE A 27 -6.37 5.94 6.91
CA PHE A 27 -6.50 4.50 7.14
C PHE A 27 -5.20 3.86 7.61
N PHE A 28 -4.06 4.37 7.16
CA PHE A 28 -2.74 3.88 7.59
C PHE A 28 -2.54 3.99 9.10
N ARG A 29 -3.05 5.07 9.71
CA ARG A 29 -3.04 5.23 11.17
C ARG A 29 -4.02 4.26 11.83
N LEU A 30 -5.25 4.18 11.32
CA LEU A 30 -6.30 3.31 11.86
C LEU A 30 -5.86 1.83 11.89
N LYS A 31 -5.23 1.37 10.81
CA LYS A 31 -4.71 0.00 10.65
C LYS A 31 -3.29 -0.19 11.21
N LYS A 32 -2.72 0.82 11.86
CA LYS A 32 -1.36 0.80 12.44
C LYS A 32 -0.26 0.40 11.44
N ILE A 33 -0.45 0.71 10.16
CA ILE A 33 0.51 0.46 9.08
C ILE A 33 1.68 1.44 9.20
N PHE A 34 1.36 2.71 9.47
CA PHE A 34 2.33 3.79 9.63
C PHE A 34 2.06 4.58 10.93
N SER A 35 3.13 5.12 11.51
CA SER A 35 3.01 6.12 12.56
C SER A 35 2.61 7.47 11.98
N GLN A 36 2.07 8.38 12.81
CA GLN A 36 1.76 9.75 12.36
C GLN A 36 2.99 10.47 11.82
N ARG A 37 4.15 10.26 12.45
CA ARG A 37 5.43 10.82 11.99
C ARG A 37 5.78 10.35 10.58
N SER A 38 5.71 9.05 10.32
CA SER A 38 6.01 8.50 8.99
C SER A 38 5.04 9.00 7.93
N VAL A 39 3.75 9.13 8.26
CA VAL A 39 2.76 9.73 7.34
C VAL A 39 3.14 11.18 7.02
N ASN A 40 3.48 11.98 8.03
CA ASN A 40 3.88 13.38 7.83
C ASN A 40 5.14 13.49 6.95
N GLU A 41 6.14 12.64 7.18
CA GLU A 41 7.39 12.59 6.39
C GLU A 41 7.10 12.26 4.92
N ILE A 42 6.25 11.27 4.65
CA ILE A 42 5.83 10.90 3.29
C ILE A 42 5.02 12.04 2.64
N GLN A 43 4.15 12.71 3.38
CA GLN A 43 3.35 13.82 2.87
C GLN A 43 4.18 15.03 2.43
N GLN A 44 5.42 15.19 2.94
CA GLN A 44 6.30 16.29 2.52
C GLN A 44 6.81 16.16 1.09
N TYR A 45 6.81 14.96 0.50
CA TYR A 45 7.20 14.82 -0.90
C TYR A 45 6.15 15.47 -1.80
N SER A 46 6.57 16.39 -2.68
CA SER A 46 5.68 17.08 -3.63
C SER A 46 5.19 16.16 -4.76
N ASP A 47 6.04 15.23 -5.20
CA ASP A 47 5.72 14.27 -6.24
C ASP A 47 4.86 13.10 -5.74
N LYS A 48 3.69 12.91 -6.36
CA LYS A 48 2.80 11.77 -6.10
C LYS A 48 3.49 10.43 -6.32
N ARG A 49 4.27 10.30 -7.39
CA ARG A 49 4.96 9.06 -7.74
C ARG A 49 5.95 8.69 -6.64
N ARG A 50 6.73 9.66 -6.17
CA ARG A 50 7.65 9.49 -5.02
C ARG A 50 6.93 9.10 -3.73
N ARG A 51 5.78 9.71 -3.41
CA ARG A 51 4.98 9.32 -2.22
C ARG A 51 4.53 7.86 -2.29
N ASN A 52 3.98 7.45 -3.42
CA ASN A 52 3.52 6.08 -3.64
C ASN A 52 4.68 5.08 -3.51
N PHE A 53 5.83 5.40 -4.13
CA PHE A 53 7.03 4.58 -4.04
C PHE A 53 7.52 4.41 -2.59
N GLU A 54 7.53 5.49 -1.80
CA GLU A 54 7.97 5.43 -0.41
C GLU A 54 7.02 4.57 0.45
N VAL A 55 5.72 4.68 0.23
CA VAL A 55 4.71 3.83 0.90
C VAL A 55 4.95 2.35 0.56
N LEU A 56 5.08 2.01 -0.72
CA LEU A 56 5.29 0.63 -1.17
C LEU A 56 6.60 0.05 -0.64
N THR A 57 7.68 0.83 -0.68
CA THR A 57 8.99 0.45 -0.14
C THR A 57 8.93 0.19 1.36
N ASN A 58 8.20 1.03 2.10
CA ASN A 58 7.98 0.81 3.52
C ASN A 58 7.20 -0.48 3.78
N VAL A 59 6.08 -0.69 3.08
CA VAL A 59 5.24 -1.90 3.23
C VAL A 59 6.05 -3.16 2.90
N TYR A 60 6.84 -3.13 1.82
CA TYR A 60 7.73 -4.23 1.42
C TYR A 60 8.70 -4.67 2.52
N ARG A 61 9.24 -3.71 3.30
CA ARG A 61 10.18 -3.97 4.39
C ARG A 61 9.53 -4.49 5.67
N ARG A 62 8.20 -4.47 5.78
CA ARG A 62 7.47 -4.84 7.02
C ARG A 62 7.01 -6.30 7.01
N SER A 63 6.32 -6.68 8.08
CA SER A 63 5.77 -8.02 8.26
C SER A 63 4.58 -8.29 7.32
N ALA A 64 4.26 -9.57 7.12
CA ALA A 64 3.11 -9.99 6.33
C ALA A 64 1.76 -9.44 6.85
N SER A 65 1.65 -9.20 8.16
CA SER A 65 0.46 -8.58 8.77
C SER A 65 0.26 -7.13 8.30
N VAL A 66 1.35 -6.35 8.23
CA VAL A 66 1.30 -4.97 7.69
C VAL A 66 0.95 -4.98 6.21
N PHE A 67 1.51 -5.92 5.45
CA PHE A 67 1.16 -6.10 4.04
C PHE A 67 -0.34 -6.39 3.85
N ASN A 68 -0.90 -7.35 4.60
CA ASN A 68 -2.33 -7.66 4.51
C ASN A 68 -3.19 -6.46 4.91
N SER A 69 -2.82 -5.74 5.97
CA SER A 69 -3.50 -4.51 6.37
C SER A 69 -3.46 -3.44 5.27
N PHE A 70 -2.35 -3.33 4.54
CA PHE A 70 -2.24 -2.42 3.40
C PHE A 70 -3.16 -2.82 2.25
N VAL A 71 -3.21 -4.12 1.91
CA VAL A 71 -4.15 -4.64 0.91
C VAL A 71 -5.60 -4.35 1.31
N ASP A 72 -5.98 -4.55 2.57
CA ASP A 72 -7.31 -4.20 3.07
C ASP A 72 -7.62 -2.71 2.87
N VAL A 73 -6.65 -1.82 3.14
CA VAL A 73 -6.82 -0.37 2.94
C VAL A 73 -7.04 -0.03 1.47
N LEU A 74 -6.38 -0.72 0.53
CA LEU A 74 -6.64 -0.56 -0.90
C LEU A 74 -8.07 -0.99 -1.27
N TRP A 75 -8.59 -2.06 -0.67
CA TRP A 75 -9.98 -2.46 -0.84
C TRP A 75 -10.97 -1.43 -0.28
N MET A 76 -10.74 -0.98 0.96
CA MET A 76 -11.60 0.01 1.64
C MET A 76 -11.67 1.36 0.92
N SER A 77 -10.58 1.75 0.26
CA SER A 77 -10.47 3.01 -0.49
C SER A 77 -10.92 2.90 -1.94
N GLY A 78 -11.38 1.73 -2.39
CA GLY A 78 -11.81 1.50 -3.77
C GLY A 78 -10.68 1.32 -4.78
N GLN A 79 -9.41 1.29 -4.36
CA GLN A 79 -8.23 1.06 -5.22
C GLN A 79 -8.05 -0.44 -5.52
N ARG A 80 -9.12 -1.07 -6.01
CA ARG A 80 -9.26 -2.52 -6.17
C ARG A 80 -8.26 -3.11 -7.15
N ASP A 81 -7.90 -2.37 -8.19
CA ASP A 81 -6.94 -2.86 -9.19
C ASP A 81 -5.54 -3.04 -8.59
N ALA A 82 -5.06 -2.08 -7.80
CA ALA A 82 -3.82 -2.22 -7.05
C ALA A 82 -3.89 -3.36 -6.03
N ALA A 83 -5.04 -3.53 -5.36
CA ALA A 83 -5.26 -4.63 -4.43
C ALA A 83 -5.19 -6.01 -5.13
N ARG A 84 -5.77 -6.15 -6.33
CA ARG A 84 -5.73 -7.39 -7.12
C ARG A 84 -4.33 -7.75 -7.61
N ILE A 85 -3.51 -6.76 -7.97
CA ILE A 85 -2.10 -7.01 -8.32
C ILE A 85 -1.35 -7.63 -7.12
N LEU A 86 -1.55 -7.04 -5.94
CA LEU A 86 -0.88 -7.46 -4.70
C LEU A 86 -1.44 -8.77 -4.12
N LYS A 87 -2.73 -9.05 -4.32
CA LYS A 87 -3.39 -10.23 -3.80
C LYS A 87 -4.58 -10.61 -4.70
N PRO A 88 -4.35 -11.29 -5.82
CA PRO A 88 -5.40 -11.64 -6.78
C PRO A 88 -6.39 -12.67 -6.20
N GLU A 89 -5.92 -13.51 -5.27
CA GLU A 89 -6.75 -14.49 -4.55
C GLU A 89 -7.80 -13.82 -3.64
N CYS A 90 -7.63 -12.53 -3.31
CA CYS A 90 -8.57 -11.78 -2.48
C CYS A 90 -9.75 -11.27 -3.32
N VAL A 91 -10.51 -12.18 -3.92
CA VAL A 91 -11.86 -11.86 -4.37
C VAL A 91 -12.73 -11.98 -3.13
N THR A 92 -13.17 -10.83 -2.60
CA THR A 92 -14.14 -10.82 -1.49
C THR A 92 -15.38 -11.56 -1.97
N VAL A 93 -15.60 -12.75 -1.41
CA VAL A 93 -16.90 -13.42 -1.44
C VAL A 93 -17.88 -12.47 -0.75
N ASN A 94 -18.99 -12.20 -1.43
CA ASN A 94 -20.09 -11.31 -1.01
C ASN A 94 -20.49 -11.44 0.46
#